data_AF-A0A3L7YLB3-F1
#
_entry.id   AF-A0A3L7YLB3-F1
#
_cell.length_a   1.000
_cell.length_b   1.000
_cell.length_c   1.000
_cell.angle_alpha   90.00
_cell.angle_beta   90.00
_cell.angle_gamma   90.00
#
_symmetry.space_group_name_H-M   'P 1'
#
loop_
_entity.id
_entity.type
_entity.pdbx_description
1 polymer ?
#
loop_
_entity_poly.entity_id
_entity_poly.type
_entity_poly.pdbx_seq_one_letter_code
_entity_poly.pdbx_strand_id
1 'polypeptide(L)'
;MRVRFDCDRFLIGGLSYIIADICLGASVVLYNAFLNEIASPARRDAASSKGYALGYVGGGILLATNLALISFAGSIGLSKGEAVRLSLMSAGLWWGGWGLFSLSFLRVRPTSRVLAPGSNWISIGFSEIAFAVTQLRRLPHTARFLLAYTLYNDGIQTVIGLSSVFLAQELFSPAQRAAGDDTTFLRD
;
A
#
# COMPACT_ATOMS: atom_id res chain seq x y z
N MET A 1 0.27 29.68 -19.40
CA MET A 1 -0.04 29.91 -17.97
C MET A 1 1.05 29.21 -17.17
N ARG A 2 2.06 29.93 -16.66
CA ARG A 2 3.21 29.32 -15.97
C ARG A 2 2.72 28.56 -14.74
N VAL A 3 2.83 27.23 -14.76
CA VAL A 3 2.68 26.41 -13.57
C VAL A 3 3.86 26.74 -12.66
N ARG A 4 3.62 27.66 -11.72
CA ARG A 4 4.57 27.92 -10.64
C ARG A 4 4.54 26.68 -9.77
N PHE A 5 5.53 25.81 -9.92
CA PHE A 5 5.80 24.79 -8.92
C PHE A 5 6.18 25.54 -7.64
N ASP A 6 5.21 25.72 -6.74
CA ASP A 6 5.52 26.11 -5.36
C ASP A 6 6.38 24.97 -4.80
N CYS A 7 7.70 25.18 -4.76
CA CYS A 7 8.66 24.19 -4.26
C CYS A 7 8.24 23.65 -2.89
N ASP A 8 7.65 24.49 -2.05
CA ASP A 8 7.13 24.14 -0.73
C ASP A 8 6.01 23.09 -0.81
N ARG A 9 5.08 23.21 -1.76
CA ARG A 9 3.98 22.24 -1.93
C ARG A 9 4.48 20.91 -2.46
N PHE A 10 5.48 20.93 -3.34
CA PHE A 10 6.11 19.72 -3.84
C PHE A 10 6.85 18.97 -2.73
N LEU A 11 7.61 19.69 -1.89
CA LEU A 11 8.29 19.10 -0.73
C LEU A 11 7.31 18.50 0.27
N ILE A 12 6.21 19.20 0.58
CA ILE A 12 5.17 18.68 1.48
C ILE A 12 4.52 17.43 0.88
N GLY A 13 4.20 17.43 -0.41
CA GLY A 13 3.65 16.26 -1.11
C GLY A 13 4.59 15.07 -1.07
N GLY A 14 5.88 15.27 -1.40
CA GLY A 14 6.89 14.23 -1.37
C GLY A 14 7.14 13.67 0.04
N LEU A 15 7.24 14.54 1.05
CA LEU A 15 7.39 14.11 2.43
C LEU A 15 6.16 13.32 2.92
N SER A 16 4.96 13.78 2.58
CA SER A 16 3.72 13.08 2.92
C SER A 16 3.67 11.70 2.28
N TYR A 17 4.13 11.57 1.04
CA TYR A 17 4.22 10.29 0.34
C TYR A 17 5.20 9.32 1.03
N ILE A 18 6.40 9.80 1.42
CA ILE A 18 7.38 8.99 2.14
C ILE A 18 6.80 8.50 3.49
N ILE A 19 6.15 9.39 4.23
CA ILE A 19 5.51 9.03 5.51
C ILE A 19 4.42 8.00 5.28
N ALA A 20 3.57 8.20 4.26
CA ALA A 20 2.51 7.26 3.92
C ALA A 20 3.05 5.86 3.58
N ASP A 21 4.15 5.79 2.84
CA ASP A 21 4.79 4.52 2.46
C ASP A 21 5.39 3.79 3.67
N ILE A 22 6.06 4.53 4.58
CA ILE A 22 6.55 3.97 5.85
C ILE A 22 5.40 3.44 6.70
N CYS A 23 4.31 4.21 6.83
CA CYS A 23 3.12 3.79 7.56
C CYS A 23 2.47 2.55 6.94
N LEU A 24 2.42 2.48 5.60
CA LEU A 24 1.92 1.31 4.88
C LEU A 24 2.77 0.08 5.21
N GLY A 25 4.10 0.18 5.09
CA GLY A 25 5.02 -0.91 5.42
C GLY A 25 4.88 -1.38 6.87
N ALA A 26 4.83 -0.45 7.83
CA ALA A 26 4.62 -0.76 9.24
C ALA A 26 3.27 -1.47 9.49
N SER A 27 2.20 -1.00 8.82
CA SER A 27 0.87 -1.60 8.94
C SER A 27 0.83 -3.05 8.45
N VAL A 28 1.51 -3.35 7.35
CA VAL A 28 1.59 -4.70 6.77
C VAL A 28 2.36 -5.65 7.70
N VAL A 29 3.45 -5.18 8.31
CA VAL A 29 4.22 -5.98 9.29
C VAL A 29 3.37 -6.30 10.52
N LEU A 30 2.70 -5.30 11.09
CA LEU A 30 1.81 -5.49 12.25
C LEU A 30 0.64 -6.41 11.93
N TYR A 31 -0.03 -6.20 10.79
CA TYR A 31 -1.13 -7.04 10.32
C TYR A 31 -0.73 -8.53 10.26
N ASN A 32 0.41 -8.83 9.65
CA ASN A 32 0.89 -10.21 9.52
C ASN A 32 1.34 -10.81 10.88
N ALA A 33 1.91 -9.99 11.77
CA ALA A 33 2.30 -10.44 13.11
C ALA A 33 1.09 -10.84 13.96
N PHE A 34 0.02 -10.02 13.96
CA PHE A 34 -1.18 -10.29 14.74
C PHE A 34 -1.94 -11.53 14.29
N LEU A 35 -1.84 -11.95 13.03
CA LEU A 35 -2.49 -13.16 12.53
C LEU A 35 -2.13 -14.40 13.37
N ASN A 36 -0.88 -14.50 13.81
CA ASN A 36 -0.43 -15.62 14.63
C ASN A 36 -1.03 -15.63 16.04
N GLU A 37 -1.44 -14.46 16.54
CA GLU A 37 -2.05 -14.28 17.86
C GLU A 37 -3.57 -14.49 17.84
N ILE A 38 -4.24 -14.07 16.77
CA ILE A 38 -5.71 -14.12 16.66
C ILE A 38 -6.24 -15.45 16.11
N ALA A 39 -5.40 -16.25 15.43
CA ALA A 39 -5.81 -17.51 14.82
C ALA A 39 -4.91 -18.68 15.26
N SER A 40 -5.55 -19.79 15.64
CA SER A 40 -4.85 -21.05 15.90
C SER A 40 -4.17 -21.58 14.63
N PRO A 41 -3.08 -22.37 14.72
CA PRO A 41 -2.33 -22.84 13.56
C PRO A 41 -3.21 -23.47 12.46
N ALA A 42 -4.22 -24.26 12.85
CA ALA A 42 -5.16 -24.90 11.92
C ALA A 42 -6.13 -23.93 11.22
N ARG A 43 -6.35 -22.74 11.75
CA ARG A 43 -7.29 -21.73 11.22
C ARG A 43 -6.61 -20.53 10.56
N ARG A 44 -5.29 -20.39 10.66
CA ARG A 44 -4.52 -19.25 10.14
C ARG A 44 -4.70 -19.07 8.63
N ASP A 45 -4.63 -20.15 7.88
CA ASP A 45 -4.80 -20.13 6.42
C ASP A 45 -6.18 -19.58 6.04
N ALA A 46 -7.24 -20.22 6.55
CA ALA A 46 -8.62 -19.78 6.30
C ALA A 46 -8.90 -18.34 6.78
N ALA A 47 -8.34 -17.92 7.92
CA ALA A 47 -8.47 -16.56 8.42
C ALA A 47 -7.76 -15.54 7.50
N SER A 48 -6.54 -15.87 7.04
CA SER A 48 -5.78 -15.05 6.11
C SER A 48 -6.50 -14.91 4.77
N SER A 49 -6.93 -16.03 4.16
CA SER A 49 -7.62 -16.00 2.85
C SER A 49 -8.92 -15.21 2.91
N LYS A 50 -9.70 -15.34 3.99
CA LYS A 50 -10.93 -14.55 4.18
C LYS A 50 -10.61 -13.07 4.36
N GLY A 51 -9.60 -12.73 5.16
CA GLY A 51 -9.15 -11.36 5.34
C GLY A 51 -8.71 -10.73 4.01
N TYR A 52 -7.94 -11.48 3.21
CA TYR A 52 -7.51 -11.05 1.89
C TYR A 52 -8.71 -10.83 0.95
N ALA A 53 -9.63 -11.79 0.86
CA ALA A 53 -10.83 -11.68 0.03
C ALA A 53 -11.71 -10.47 0.40
N LEU A 54 -11.95 -10.26 1.69
CA LEU A 54 -12.70 -9.08 2.18
C LEU A 54 -11.96 -7.78 1.86
N GLY A 55 -10.62 -7.78 1.94
CA GLY A 55 -9.79 -6.65 1.52
C GLY A 55 -9.98 -6.30 0.04
N TYR A 56 -9.97 -7.30 -0.85
CA TYR A 56 -10.22 -7.08 -2.29
C TYR A 56 -11.63 -6.57 -2.56
N VAL A 57 -12.64 -7.12 -1.90
CA VAL A 57 -14.03 -6.66 -2.04
C VAL A 57 -14.13 -5.20 -1.58
N GLY A 58 -13.57 -4.86 -0.41
CA GLY A 58 -13.57 -3.49 0.10
C GLY A 58 -12.83 -2.52 -0.82
N GLY A 59 -11.64 -2.89 -1.30
CA GLY A 59 -10.87 -2.10 -2.25
C GLY A 59 -11.59 -1.90 -3.58
N GLY A 60 -12.24 -2.94 -4.09
CA GLY A 60 -13.05 -2.89 -5.31
C GLY A 60 -14.27 -1.98 -5.18
N ILE A 61 -14.98 -2.02 -4.04
CA ILE A 61 -16.11 -1.14 -3.75
C ILE A 61 -15.67 0.32 -3.72
N LEU A 62 -14.58 0.62 -3.01
CA LEU A 62 -14.04 1.97 -2.93
C LEU A 62 -13.59 2.47 -4.31
N LEU A 63 -12.91 1.62 -5.09
CA LEU A 63 -12.49 1.94 -6.45
C LEU A 63 -13.69 2.26 -7.35
N ALA A 64 -14.72 1.41 -7.35
CA ALA A 64 -15.94 1.63 -8.14
C ALA A 64 -16.65 2.92 -7.73
N THR A 65 -16.68 3.23 -6.43
CA THR A 65 -17.27 4.46 -5.89
C THR A 65 -16.50 5.70 -6.34
N ASN A 66 -15.17 5.68 -6.24
CA ASN A 66 -14.32 6.78 -6.70
C ASN A 66 -14.38 6.96 -8.22
N LEU A 67 -14.45 5.86 -8.98
CA LEU A 67 -14.64 5.92 -10.42
C LEU A 67 -15.96 6.58 -10.77
N ALA A 68 -17.07 6.17 -10.13
CA ALA A 68 -18.37 6.79 -10.32
C ALA A 68 -18.33 8.29 -9.99
N LEU A 69 -17.73 8.67 -8.85
CA LEU A 69 -17.57 10.07 -8.47
C LEU A 69 -16.84 10.89 -9.55
N ILE A 70 -15.73 10.37 -10.08
CA ILE A 70 -14.96 11.06 -11.12
C ILE A 70 -15.75 11.12 -12.44
N SER A 71 -16.41 10.04 -12.84
CA SER A 71 -17.21 9.98 -14.07
C SER A 71 -18.42 10.92 -14.03
N PHE A 72 -19.06 11.08 -12.87
CA PHE A 72 -20.25 11.92 -12.72
C PHE A 72 -19.96 13.31 -12.14
N ALA A 73 -18.69 13.67 -11.90
CA ALA A 73 -18.30 14.95 -11.28
C ALA A 73 -18.98 16.18 -11.90
N GLY A 74 -19.05 16.24 -13.24
CA GLY A 74 -19.70 17.35 -13.95
C GLY A 74 -21.21 17.46 -13.69
N SER A 75 -21.90 16.34 -13.50
CA SER A 75 -23.35 16.32 -13.22
C SER A 75 -23.70 16.78 -11.80
N ILE A 76 -22.74 16.71 -10.88
CA ILE A 76 -22.89 17.14 -9.48
C ILE A 76 -22.23 18.50 -9.22
N GLY A 77 -21.82 19.21 -10.28
CA GLY A 77 -21.23 20.55 -10.20
C GLY A 77 -19.80 20.59 -9.65
N LEU A 78 -19.10 19.44 -9.60
CA LEU A 78 -17.71 19.36 -9.15
C LEU A 78 -16.75 19.47 -10.33
N SER A 79 -15.64 20.19 -10.13
CA SER A 79 -14.51 20.08 -11.04
C SER A 79 -13.83 18.72 -10.92
N LYS A 80 -13.14 18.29 -11.99
CA LYS A 80 -12.34 17.05 -11.97
C LYS A 80 -11.29 17.06 -10.86
N GLY A 81 -10.68 18.22 -10.59
CA GLY A 81 -9.68 18.38 -9.54
C GLY A 81 -10.25 18.17 -8.13
N GLU A 82 -11.47 18.67 -7.88
CA GLU A 82 -12.18 18.44 -6.60
C GLU A 82 -12.57 16.97 -6.44
N ALA A 83 -13.08 16.33 -7.49
CA ALA A 83 -13.43 14.91 -7.48
C ALA A 83 -12.21 14.02 -7.16
N VAL A 84 -11.03 14.34 -7.71
CA VAL A 84 -9.78 13.63 -7.38
C VAL A 84 -9.38 13.83 -5.91
N ARG A 85 -9.44 15.05 -5.39
CA ARG A 85 -9.13 15.32 -3.98
C ARG A 85 -10.07 14.60 -3.03
N LEU A 86 -11.36 14.57 -3.36
CA LEU A 86 -12.37 13.86 -2.59
C LEU A 86 -12.14 12.33 -2.64
N SER A 87 -11.72 11.80 -3.78
CA SER A 87 -11.34 10.38 -3.93
C SER A 87 -10.11 10.00 -3.09
N LEU A 88 -9.11 10.89 -3.02
CA LEU A 88 -7.94 10.69 -2.14
C LEU A 88 -8.33 10.74 -0.66
N MET A 89 -9.20 11.68 -0.29
CA MET A 89 -9.72 11.79 1.08
C MET A 89 -10.55 10.57 1.47
N SER A 90 -11.45 10.11 0.59
CA SER A 90 -12.30 8.93 0.84
C SER A 90 -11.44 7.68 1.04
N ALA A 91 -10.36 7.53 0.27
CA ALA A 91 -9.43 6.42 0.45
C ALA A 91 -8.74 6.45 1.82
N GLY A 92 -8.23 7.61 2.24
CA GLY A 92 -7.65 7.76 3.58
C GLY A 92 -8.64 7.45 4.70
N LEU A 93 -9.88 7.96 4.60
CA LEU A 93 -10.94 7.70 5.57
C LEU A 93 -11.40 6.23 5.58
N TRP A 94 -11.45 5.60 4.41
CA TRP A 94 -11.84 4.19 4.28
C TRP A 94 -10.83 3.26 4.97
N TRP A 95 -9.56 3.37 4.60
CA TRP A 95 -8.50 2.55 5.16
C TRP A 95 -8.22 2.89 6.62
N GLY A 96 -8.20 4.19 6.97
CA GLY A 96 -8.05 4.64 8.35
C GLY A 96 -9.22 4.22 9.23
N GLY A 97 -10.45 4.35 8.75
CA GLY A 97 -11.66 3.94 9.47
C GLY A 97 -11.69 2.44 9.76
N TRP A 98 -11.45 1.60 8.75
CA TRP A 98 -11.36 0.15 8.94
C TRP A 98 -10.16 -0.26 9.79
N GLY A 99 -9.03 0.44 9.67
CA GLY A 99 -7.86 0.24 10.51
C GLY A 99 -8.16 0.51 11.99
N LEU A 100 -8.73 1.66 12.31
CA LEU A 100 -9.14 2.03 13.67
C LEU A 100 -10.20 1.07 14.22
N PHE A 101 -11.18 0.70 13.38
CA PHE A 101 -12.16 -0.31 13.74
C PHE A 101 -11.47 -1.62 14.12
N SER A 102 -10.60 -2.17 13.27
CA SER A 102 -9.86 -3.41 13.56
C SER A 102 -9.04 -3.32 14.86
N LEU A 103 -8.32 -2.21 15.06
CA LEU A 103 -7.53 -1.97 16.27
C LEU A 103 -8.38 -1.91 17.54
N SER A 104 -9.60 -1.39 17.47
CA SER A 104 -10.51 -1.31 18.63
C SER A 104 -10.97 -2.68 19.14
N PHE A 105 -10.99 -3.70 18.27
CA PHE A 105 -11.34 -5.08 18.65
C PHE A 105 -10.13 -5.92 19.06
N LEU A 106 -8.91 -5.46 18.78
CA LEU A 106 -7.69 -6.17 19.13
C LEU A 106 -7.41 -6.04 20.64
N ARG A 107 -7.51 -7.16 21.36
CA ARG A 107 -7.07 -7.25 22.75
C ARG A 107 -5.58 -7.58 22.79
N VAL A 108 -4.76 -6.58 23.11
CA VAL A 108 -3.32 -6.76 23.34
C VAL A 108 -3.11 -7.70 24.53
N ARG A 109 -2.52 -8.88 24.30
CA ARG A 109 -2.10 -9.76 25.38
C ARG A 109 -0.78 -9.25 25.97
N PRO A 110 -0.54 -9.43 27.28
CA PRO A 110 0.74 -9.07 27.89
C PRO A 110 1.88 -9.79 27.16
N THR A 111 2.96 -9.07 26.89
CA THR A 111 4.15 -9.61 26.24
C THR A 111 4.70 -10.78 27.04
N SER A 112 4.77 -11.99 26.45
CA SER A 112 5.35 -13.16 27.13
C SER A 112 6.86 -13.07 27.37
N ARG A 113 7.52 -12.00 26.90
CA ARG A 113 8.96 -11.81 27.05
C ARG A 113 9.26 -10.60 27.92
N VAL A 114 9.87 -10.87 29.07
CA VAL A 114 10.51 -9.87 29.93
C VAL A 114 11.87 -9.55 29.31
N LEU A 115 12.13 -8.28 29.05
CA LEU A 115 13.45 -7.81 28.57
C LEU A 115 14.54 -8.17 29.57
N ALA A 116 15.69 -8.65 29.08
CA ALA A 116 16.88 -8.74 29.92
C ALA A 116 17.34 -7.32 30.31
N PRO A 117 17.77 -7.08 31.57
CA PRO A 117 18.24 -5.76 31.99
C PRO A 117 19.37 -5.26 31.08
N GLY A 118 19.20 -4.05 30.52
CA GLY A 118 20.18 -3.42 29.61
C GLY A 118 19.99 -3.71 28.12
N SER A 119 18.98 -4.49 27.72
CA SER A 119 18.66 -4.72 26.30
C SER A 119 17.75 -3.62 25.71
N ASN A 120 18.04 -3.18 24.49
CA ASN A 120 17.22 -2.23 23.74
C ASN A 120 16.33 -2.98 22.73
N TRP A 121 15.05 -2.61 22.63
CA TRP A 121 14.07 -3.21 21.71
C TRP A 121 14.56 -3.24 20.25
N ILE A 122 15.24 -2.18 19.82
CA ILE A 122 15.82 -2.08 18.47
C ILE A 122 16.89 -3.16 18.28
N SER A 123 17.80 -3.30 19.25
CA SER A 123 18.88 -4.29 19.18
C SER A 123 18.34 -5.72 19.17
N ILE A 124 17.29 -5.99 19.96
CA ILE A 124 16.61 -7.29 19.95
C ILE A 124 15.99 -7.56 18.58
N GLY A 125 15.26 -6.60 18.00
CA GLY A 125 14.65 -6.76 16.68
C GLY A 125 15.68 -7.11 15.59
N PHE A 126 16.79 -6.38 15.53
CA PHE A 126 17.87 -6.68 14.58
C PHE A 126 18.55 -8.03 14.88
N SER A 127 18.73 -8.39 16.16
CA SER A 127 19.28 -9.68 16.55
C SER A 127 18.38 -10.84 16.14
N GLU A 128 17.06 -10.71 16.28
CA GLU A 128 16.08 -11.71 15.84
C GLU A 128 16.08 -11.88 14.32
N ILE A 129 16.16 -10.78 13.57
CA ILE A 129 16.28 -10.84 12.10
C ILE A 129 17.57 -11.57 11.72
N ALA A 130 18.71 -11.21 12.32
CA ALA A 130 19.97 -11.89 12.07
C ALA A 130 19.90 -13.38 12.43
N PHE A 131 19.29 -13.72 13.56
CA PHE A 131 19.06 -15.10 13.97
C PHE A 131 18.18 -15.84 12.95
N ALA A 132 17.07 -15.26 12.50
CA ALA A 132 16.19 -15.85 11.49
C ALA A 132 16.93 -16.09 10.16
N VAL A 133 17.74 -15.14 9.70
CA VAL A 133 18.58 -15.29 8.49
C VAL A 133 19.60 -16.40 8.67
N THR A 134 20.26 -16.50 9.82
CA THR A 134 21.23 -17.58 10.07
C THR A 134 20.57 -18.96 10.13
N GLN A 135 19.36 -19.08 10.70
CA GLN A 135 18.58 -20.32 10.65
C GLN A 135 18.13 -20.66 9.22
N LEU A 136 17.75 -19.65 8.43
CA LEU A 136 17.34 -19.84 7.04
C LEU A 136 18.46 -20.45 6.18
N ARG A 137 19.72 -20.12 6.46
CA ARG A 137 20.89 -20.71 5.77
C ARG A 137 21.00 -22.23 5.98
N ARG A 138 20.39 -22.78 7.03
CA ARG A 138 20.31 -24.22 7.29
C ARG A 138 19.18 -24.92 6.51
N LEU A 139 18.29 -24.15 5.88
CA LEU A 139 17.12 -24.63 5.16
C LEU A 139 17.21 -24.22 3.66
N PRO A 140 18.04 -24.90 2.86
CA PRO A 140 18.37 -24.45 1.50
C PRO A 140 17.15 -24.42 0.56
N HIS A 141 16.18 -25.33 0.73
CA HIS A 141 14.95 -25.32 -0.06
C HIS A 141 14.05 -24.12 0.28
N THR A 142 13.87 -23.83 1.58
CA THR A 142 13.09 -22.68 2.04
C THR A 142 13.75 -21.37 1.62
N ALA A 143 15.08 -21.27 1.69
CA ALA A 143 15.82 -20.08 1.26
C ALA A 143 15.63 -19.80 -0.24
N ARG A 144 15.71 -20.84 -1.10
CA ARG A 144 15.45 -20.72 -2.54
C ARG A 144 14.02 -20.31 -2.83
N PHE A 145 13.05 -20.91 -2.13
CA PHE A 145 11.64 -20.56 -2.26
C PHE A 145 11.40 -19.09 -1.90
N LEU A 146 11.94 -18.61 -0.77
CA LEU A 146 11.79 -17.21 -0.36
C LEU A 146 12.44 -16.25 -1.34
N LEU A 147 13.64 -16.57 -1.85
CA LEU A 147 14.28 -15.74 -2.87
C LEU A 147 13.43 -15.64 -4.15
N ALA A 148 12.94 -16.78 -4.63
CA ALA A 148 12.05 -16.82 -5.81
C ALA A 148 10.74 -16.06 -5.55
N TYR A 149 10.15 -16.22 -4.36
CA TYR A 149 8.94 -15.52 -3.96
C TYR A 149 9.15 -14.00 -3.88
N THR A 150 10.27 -13.53 -3.33
CA THR A 150 10.60 -12.10 -3.28
C THR A 150 10.72 -11.50 -4.67
N LEU A 151 11.44 -12.18 -5.58
CA LEU A 151 11.56 -11.73 -6.97
C LEU A 151 10.19 -11.71 -7.69
N TYR A 152 9.38 -12.74 -7.47
CA TYR A 152 8.02 -12.79 -8.00
C TYR A 152 7.14 -11.66 -7.45
N ASN A 153 7.19 -11.41 -6.13
CA ASN A 153 6.40 -10.36 -5.49
C ASN A 153 6.82 -8.96 -5.98
N ASP A 154 8.13 -8.71 -6.11
CA ASP A 154 8.68 -7.46 -6.65
C ASP A 154 8.19 -7.20 -8.09
N GLY A 155 8.20 -8.24 -8.93
CA GLY A 155 7.64 -8.18 -10.28
C GLY A 155 6.16 -7.82 -10.30
N ILE A 156 5.34 -8.45 -9.44
CA ILE A 156 3.91 -8.14 -9.32
C ILE A 156 3.69 -6.68 -8.87
N GLN A 157 4.42 -6.21 -7.86
CA GLN A 157 4.30 -4.83 -7.38
C GLN A 157 4.70 -3.80 -8.44
N THR A 158 5.74 -4.10 -9.21
CA THR A 158 6.17 -3.26 -10.34
C THR A 158 5.08 -3.16 -11.40
N VAL A 159 4.47 -4.28 -11.80
CA VAL A 159 3.36 -4.28 -12.77
C VAL A 159 2.18 -3.48 -12.24
N ILE A 160 1.80 -3.65 -10.98
CA ILE A 160 0.70 -2.89 -10.36
C ILE A 160 1.02 -1.39 -10.36
N GLY A 161 2.20 -0.99 -9.88
CA GLY A 161 2.59 0.42 -9.75
C GLY A 161 2.77 1.15 -11.09
N LEU A 162 3.26 0.46 -12.12
CA LEU A 162 3.51 1.06 -13.44
C LEU A 162 2.34 0.89 -14.42
N SER A 163 1.34 0.07 -14.09
CA SER A 163 0.20 -0.22 -14.99
C SER A 163 -0.50 1.05 -15.51
N SER A 164 -0.81 2.00 -14.62
CA SER A 164 -1.51 3.24 -14.98
C SER A 164 -0.66 4.15 -15.87
N VAL A 165 0.64 4.24 -15.60
CA VAL A 165 1.60 5.03 -16.39
C VAL A 165 1.76 4.41 -17.77
N PHE A 166 1.96 3.09 -17.85
CA PHE A 166 2.07 2.37 -19.11
C PHE A 166 0.81 2.52 -19.97
N LEU A 167 -0.37 2.37 -19.36
CA LEU A 167 -1.65 2.59 -20.04
C LEU A 167 -1.75 4.00 -20.63
N ALA A 168 -1.40 5.03 -19.86
CA ALA A 168 -1.46 6.41 -20.31
C ALA A 168 -0.44 6.72 -21.44
N GLN A 169 0.79 6.22 -21.32
CA GLN A 169 1.90 6.59 -22.22
C GLN A 169 1.95 5.75 -23.50
N GLU A 170 1.62 4.46 -23.44
CA GLU A 170 1.81 3.53 -24.56
C GLU A 170 0.50 3.06 -25.19
N LEU A 171 -0.53 2.81 -24.38
CA LEU A 171 -1.78 2.22 -24.89
C LEU A 171 -2.80 3.27 -25.35
N PHE A 172 -2.96 4.38 -24.62
CA PHE A 172 -3.92 5.44 -24.96
C PHE A 172 -3.31 6.56 -25.83
N SER A 173 -1.98 6.68 -25.85
CA SER A 173 -1.25 7.64 -26.68
C SER A 173 -1.47 7.50 -28.20
N PRO A 174 -1.59 6.31 -28.82
CA PRO A 174 -1.81 6.20 -30.27
C PRO A 174 -3.10 6.87 -30.75
N ALA A 175 -4.17 6.84 -29.93
CA ALA A 175 -5.44 7.49 -30.24
C ALA A 175 -5.39 9.02 -30.11
N GLN A 176 -4.53 9.56 -29.23
CA GLN A 176 -4.32 11.00 -29.04
C GLN A 176 -3.30 11.57 -30.03
N ARG A 177 -2.24 10.81 -30.36
CA ARG A 177 -1.26 11.11 -31.41
C ARG A 177 -1.89 11.18 -32.81
N ALA A 178 -2.84 10.30 -33.11
CA ALA A 178 -3.60 10.34 -34.37
C ALA A 178 -4.52 11.56 -34.49
N ALA A 179 -4.90 12.20 -33.37
CA ALA A 179 -5.77 13.38 -33.32
C ALA A 179 -5.00 14.72 -33.44
N GLY A 180 -3.66 14.70 -33.54
CA GLY A 180 -2.85 15.89 -33.83
C GLY A 180 -2.70 16.91 -32.69
N ASP A 181 -3.01 16.54 -31.44
CA ASP A 181 -2.94 17.45 -30.28
C ASP A 181 -1.64 17.31 -29.47
N ASP A 182 -0.62 16.66 -30.03
CA ASP A 182 0.71 16.47 -29.41
C ASP A 182 1.57 17.75 -29.49
N THR A 183 1.04 18.87 -29.00
CA THR A 183 1.86 20.07 -28.69
C THR A 183 1.79 20.50 -27.22
N THR A 184 1.03 19.80 -26.38
CA THR A 184 0.76 20.25 -25.00
C THR A 184 1.96 20.11 -24.05
N PHE A 185 2.99 19.33 -24.38
CA PHE A 185 4.18 19.14 -23.51
C PHE A 185 5.45 19.86 -23.98
N LEU A 186 5.43 20.50 -25.16
CA LEU A 186 6.60 21.20 -25.74
C LEU A 186 6.36 22.69 -26.02
N ARG A 187 5.24 23.26 -25.54
CA ARG A 187 4.99 24.70 -25.57
C ARG A 187 4.66 25.22 -24.17
N ASP A 188 5.65 25.92 -23.63
CA ASP A 188 5.71 26.79 -22.43
C ASP A 188 5.92 26.15 -21.05
#